data_AF-R5IZY9-F1
#
_entry.id   AF-R5IZY9-F1
#
_cell.length_a   1.000
_cell.length_b   1.000
_cell.length_c   1.000
_cell.angle_alpha   90.00
_cell.angle_beta   90.00
_cell.angle_gamma   90.00
#
_symmetry.space_group_name_H-M   'P 1'
#
loop_
_entity.id
_entity.type
_entity.pdbx_description
1 polymer ?
#
loop_
_entity_poly.entity_id
_entity_poly.type
_entity_poly.pdbx_seq_one_letter_code
_entity_poly.pdbx_strand_id
1 'polypeptide(L)'
;MPAGIRVLEAYESTVKIKHLTRLRAQITLEYDRGVPEQAERTITELFSGGPVLVKKRTKSGGEAELDLTPMIFGLSMRKASAQELELTVLVSAQNPSCNPQLLVNAIERYLPEQKPDFARIKRLEIYDEQGNPFR
;
A
#
# COMPACT_ATOMS: atom_id res chain seq x y z
N MET A 1 -26.91 -20.42 0.41
CA MET A 1 -25.94 -19.87 1.38
C MET A 1 -25.86 -20.81 2.58
N PRO A 2 -24.68 -21.10 3.14
CA PRO A 2 -24.55 -21.89 4.37
C PRO A 2 -25.27 -21.24 5.56
N ALA A 3 -25.72 -22.04 6.52
CA ALA A 3 -26.33 -21.54 7.74
C ALA A 3 -25.35 -20.63 8.50
N GLY A 4 -25.82 -19.45 8.91
CA GLY A 4 -25.02 -18.46 9.66
C GLY A 4 -24.35 -17.36 8.83
N ILE A 5 -24.39 -17.44 7.50
CA ILE A 5 -23.89 -16.35 6.62
C ILE A 5 -25.07 -15.50 6.12
N ARG A 6 -24.99 -14.19 6.36
CA ARG A 6 -25.94 -13.20 5.79
C ARG A 6 -25.18 -12.14 5.00
N VAL A 7 -25.66 -11.84 3.80
CA VAL A 7 -25.19 -10.72 2.98
C VAL A 7 -25.83 -9.45 3.55
N LEU A 8 -25.02 -8.45 3.88
CA LEU A 8 -25.53 -7.14 4.29
C LEU A 8 -26.00 -6.34 3.07
N GLU A 9 -25.16 -6.30 2.04
CA GLU A 9 -25.43 -5.59 0.80
C GLU A 9 -24.66 -6.25 -0.35
N ALA A 10 -25.31 -6.35 -1.51
CA ALA A 10 -24.69 -6.80 -2.75
C ALA A 10 -25.05 -5.78 -3.84
N TYR A 11 -24.05 -5.29 -4.53
CA TYR A 11 -24.22 -4.32 -5.61
C TYR A 11 -23.99 -5.01 -6.96
N GLU A 12 -24.86 -4.74 -7.92
CA GLU A 12 -24.58 -5.05 -9.33
C GLU A 12 -23.73 -3.92 -9.90
N SER A 13 -22.43 -4.16 -10.08
CA SER A 13 -21.58 -3.19 -10.78
C SER A 13 -21.82 -3.30 -12.27
N THR A 14 -22.22 -2.20 -12.90
CA THR A 14 -22.28 -2.09 -14.37
C THR A 14 -20.89 -1.91 -14.98
N VAL A 15 -19.88 -1.66 -14.13
CA VAL A 15 -18.50 -1.37 -14.53
C VAL A 15 -17.69 -2.66 -14.60
N LYS A 16 -17.05 -2.90 -15.75
CA LYS A 16 -16.19 -4.08 -15.93
C LYS A 16 -14.98 -3.98 -15.00
N ILE A 17 -14.64 -5.08 -14.31
CA ILE A 17 -13.51 -5.18 -13.36
C ILE A 17 -12.17 -4.66 -13.92
N LYS A 18 -11.96 -4.75 -15.25
CA LYS A 18 -10.76 -4.22 -15.92
C LYS A 18 -10.55 -2.71 -15.73
N HIS A 19 -11.61 -1.99 -15.35
CA HIS A 19 -11.54 -0.55 -15.09
C HIS A 19 -11.19 -0.25 -13.62
N LEU A 20 -11.06 -1.24 -12.73
CA LEU A 20 -10.51 -1.03 -11.39
C LEU A 20 -8.98 -0.99 -11.52
N THR A 21 -8.41 0.20 -11.51
CA THR A 21 -6.99 0.41 -11.81
C THR A 21 -6.19 0.92 -10.62
N ARG A 22 -6.81 1.59 -9.65
CA ARG A 22 -6.11 2.20 -8.51
C ARG A 22 -6.72 1.79 -7.17
N LEU A 23 -5.86 1.69 -6.16
CA LEU A 23 -6.20 1.37 -4.78
C LEU A 23 -5.67 2.49 -3.88
N ARG A 24 -6.55 3.10 -3.08
CA ARG A 24 -6.12 3.95 -1.96
C ARG A 24 -6.10 3.13 -0.69
N ALA A 25 -4.96 3.15 -0.02
CA ALA A 25 -4.77 2.48 1.26
C ALA A 25 -4.12 3.44 2.26
N GLN A 26 -4.44 3.22 3.52
CA GLN A 26 -3.74 3.79 4.66
C GLN A 26 -2.81 2.73 5.23
N ILE A 27 -1.55 3.10 5.45
CA ILE A 27 -0.56 2.30 6.14
C ILE A 27 -0.22 3.05 7.43
N THR A 28 -0.39 2.41 8.58
CA THR A 28 0.04 2.94 9.87
C THR A 28 1.28 2.18 10.30
N LEU A 29 2.39 2.88 10.43
CA LEU A 29 3.66 2.40 10.96
C LEU A 29 3.71 2.73 12.46
N GLU A 30 3.85 1.71 13.29
CA GLU A 30 3.86 1.81 14.75
C GLU A 30 5.27 1.60 15.28
N TYR A 31 5.67 2.45 16.23
CA TYR A 31 7.00 2.47 16.84
C TYR A 31 6.88 2.51 18.36
N ASP A 32 7.28 1.44 19.03
CA ASP A 32 7.21 1.29 20.50
C ASP A 32 8.03 2.37 21.23
N ARG A 33 9.08 2.88 20.58
CA ARG A 33 9.99 3.91 21.10
C ARG A 33 9.74 5.31 20.51
N GLY A 34 8.62 5.47 19.81
CA GLY A 34 8.28 6.72 19.11
C GLY A 34 8.80 6.76 17.67
N VAL A 35 8.11 7.54 16.83
CA VAL A 35 8.48 7.72 15.41
C VAL A 35 9.87 8.34 15.31
N PRO A 36 10.83 7.73 14.58
CA PRO A 36 12.16 8.29 14.40
C PRO A 36 12.09 9.68 13.75
N GLU A 37 12.99 10.58 14.17
CA GLU A 37 12.96 12.00 13.76
C GLU A 37 13.02 12.20 12.24
N GLN A 38 13.75 11.33 11.53
CA GLN A 38 13.97 11.44 10.09
C GLN A 38 13.07 10.51 9.25
N ALA A 39 12.12 9.80 9.88
CA ALA A 39 11.30 8.80 9.19
C ALA A 39 10.53 9.37 8.01
N GLU A 40 9.78 10.47 8.20
CA GLU A 40 9.01 11.10 7.13
C GLU A 40 9.89 11.51 5.94
N ARG A 41 11.04 12.14 6.21
CA ARG A 41 11.94 12.61 5.16
C ARG A 41 12.53 11.44 4.36
N THR A 42 13.16 10.50 5.05
CA THR A 42 13.87 9.37 4.41
C THR A 42 12.92 8.42 3.68
N ILE A 43 11.73 8.16 4.23
CA ILE A 43 10.69 7.36 3.55
C ILE A 43 10.18 8.07 2.30
N THR A 44 10.00 9.40 2.35
CA THR A 44 9.66 10.18 1.14
C THR A 44 10.75 10.04 0.10
N GLU A 45 12.02 10.27 0.48
CA GLU A 45 13.18 10.18 -0.39
C GLU A 45 13.32 8.79 -1.02
N LEU A 46 13.05 7.71 -0.28
CA LEU A 46 13.06 6.33 -0.81
C LEU A 46 12.09 6.17 -1.98
N PHE A 47 10.84 6.63 -1.83
CA PHE A 47 9.80 6.43 -2.84
C PHE A 47 9.78 7.50 -3.95
N SER A 48 10.49 8.63 -3.77
CA SER A 48 10.65 9.65 -4.81
C SER A 48 12.01 9.63 -5.51
N GLY A 49 13.01 8.98 -4.93
CA GLY A 49 14.43 9.10 -5.33
C GLY A 49 14.88 8.19 -6.46
N GLY A 50 14.09 7.18 -6.85
CA GLY A 50 14.43 6.26 -7.93
C GLY A 50 13.65 4.94 -7.88
N PRO A 51 14.06 3.93 -8.67
CA PRO A 51 13.46 2.58 -8.64
C PRO A 51 13.58 1.92 -7.26
N VAL A 52 12.48 1.33 -6.77
CA VAL A 52 12.44 0.61 -5.49
C VAL A 52 12.11 -0.85 -5.76
N LEU A 53 13.14 -1.70 -5.73
CA LEU A 53 13.04 -3.11 -6.14
C LEU A 53 12.69 -4.02 -4.96
N VAL A 54 11.52 -4.64 -5.02
CA VAL A 54 11.11 -5.66 -4.06
C VAL A 54 11.10 -7.04 -4.67
N LYS A 55 11.52 -8.03 -3.89
CA LYS A 55 11.42 -9.43 -4.28
C LYS A 55 9.99 -9.91 -4.08
N LYS A 56 9.44 -10.57 -5.09
CA LYS A 56 8.14 -11.24 -5.05
C LYS A 56 8.29 -12.69 -5.49
N ARG A 57 7.61 -13.58 -4.77
CA ARG A 57 7.50 -14.98 -5.18
C ARG A 57 6.60 -15.10 -6.41
N THR A 58 7.09 -15.77 -7.44
CA THR A 58 6.32 -16.02 -8.68
C THR A 58 5.40 -17.23 -8.52
N LYS A 59 4.42 -17.37 -9.43
CA LYS A 59 3.52 -18.54 -9.47
C LYS A 59 4.27 -19.86 -9.68
N SER A 60 5.43 -19.82 -10.35
CA SER A 60 6.31 -20.98 -10.55
C SER A 60 7.23 -21.27 -9.37
N GLY A 61 7.12 -20.51 -8.26
CA GLY A 61 7.89 -20.74 -7.05
C GLY A 61 9.27 -20.06 -7.01
N GLY A 62 9.69 -19.39 -8.07
CA GLY A 62 10.92 -18.58 -8.12
C GLY A 62 10.77 -17.19 -7.52
N GLU A 63 11.84 -16.40 -7.55
CA GLU A 63 11.84 -14.98 -7.17
C GLU A 63 11.88 -14.09 -8.43
N ALA A 64 11.09 -13.02 -8.43
CA ALA A 64 11.19 -11.95 -9.40
C ALA A 64 11.33 -10.61 -8.68
N GLU A 65 12.03 -9.67 -9.30
CA GLU A 65 12.06 -8.29 -8.84
C GLU A 65 10.89 -7.52 -9.44
N LEU A 66 10.26 -6.71 -8.61
CA LEU A 66 9.19 -5.79 -8.98
C LEU A 66 9.62 -4.40 -8.56
N ASP A 67 9.62 -3.46 -9.50
CA ASP A 67 9.82 -2.05 -9.21
C ASP A 67 8.50 -1.43 -8.73
N LEU A 68 8.50 -0.89 -7.51
CA LEU A 68 7.33 -0.24 -6.91
C LEU A 68 7.10 1.17 -7.41
N THR A 69 8.14 1.87 -7.86
CA THR A 69 8.08 3.29 -8.23
C THR A 69 7.00 3.59 -9.28
N PRO A 70 6.90 2.88 -10.42
CA PRO A 70 5.83 3.12 -11.39
C PRO A 70 4.43 2.70 -10.90
N MET A 71 4.35 1.99 -9.78
CA MET A 71 3.09 1.50 -9.21
C MET A 71 2.51 2.46 -8.16
N ILE A 72 3.25 3.50 -7.75
CA ILE A 72 2.83 4.49 -6.76
C ILE A 72 2.42 5.77 -7.50
N PHE A 73 1.13 6.09 -7.48
CA PHE A 73 0.56 7.29 -8.11
C PHE A 73 0.48 8.47 -7.15
N GLY A 74 0.55 8.21 -5.85
CA GLY A 74 0.52 9.23 -4.82
C GLY A 74 0.90 8.64 -3.48
N LEU A 75 1.65 9.41 -2.70
CA LEU A 75 2.04 9.07 -1.34
C LEU A 75 2.06 10.37 -0.55
N SER A 76 1.34 10.40 0.57
CA SER A 76 1.43 11.47 1.56
C SER A 76 1.60 10.86 2.94
N MET A 77 2.24 11.61 3.83
CA MET A 77 2.52 11.16 5.19
C MET A 77 2.11 12.20 6.20
N ARG A 78 1.77 11.72 7.39
CA ARG A 78 1.57 12.56 8.57
C ARG A 78 1.89 11.76 9.83
N LYS A 79 2.53 12.41 10.79
CA LYS A 79 2.61 11.90 12.16
C LYS A 79 1.21 11.87 12.80
N ALA A 80 0.64 10.69 12.99
CA ALA A 80 -0.67 10.51 13.59
C ALA A 80 -0.60 10.63 15.13
N SER A 81 0.52 10.21 15.73
CA SER A 81 0.80 10.36 17.15
C SER A 81 2.32 10.34 17.42
N ALA A 82 2.73 10.39 18.69
CA ALA A 82 4.14 10.23 19.05
C ALA A 82 4.74 8.89 18.57
N GLN A 83 3.92 7.84 18.45
CA GLN A 83 4.32 6.47 18.13
C GLN A 83 3.81 5.98 16.77
N GLU A 84 3.01 6.77 16.06
CA GLU A 84 2.40 6.37 14.79
C GLU A 84 2.73 7.35 13.66
N LEU A 85 3.26 6.80 12.57
CA LEU A 85 3.41 7.48 11.29
C LEU A 85 2.40 6.89 10.30
N GLU A 86 1.54 7.73 9.73
CA GLU A 86 0.51 7.31 8.78
C GLU A 86 0.89 7.71 7.37
N LEU A 87 0.84 6.75 6.44
CA LEU A 87 1.00 6.94 5.01
C LEU A 87 -0.35 6.74 4.34
N THR A 88 -0.77 7.69 3.52
CA THR A 88 -1.87 7.50 2.57
C THR A 88 -1.26 7.30 1.19
N VAL A 89 -1.50 6.13 0.60
CA VAL A 89 -0.93 5.74 -0.68
C VAL A 89 -2.01 5.49 -1.72
N LEU A 90 -1.76 5.89 -2.95
CA LEU A 90 -2.53 5.55 -4.14
C LEU A 90 -1.65 4.67 -5.03
N VAL A 91 -2.00 3.41 -5.17
CA VAL A 91 -1.15 2.42 -5.86
C VAL A 91 -1.93 1.68 -6.95
N SER A 92 -1.21 1.02 -7.86
CA SER A 92 -1.81 0.14 -8.87
C SER A 92 -2.62 -0.98 -8.23
N ALA A 93 -3.87 -1.11 -8.62
CA ALA A 93 -4.73 -2.19 -8.16
C ALA A 93 -4.66 -3.42 -9.08
N GLN A 94 -4.27 -3.27 -10.35
CA GLN A 94 -4.24 -4.35 -11.33
C GLN A 94 -3.11 -4.20 -12.35
N ASN A 95 -2.60 -5.34 -12.83
CA ASN A 95 -1.75 -5.50 -14.02
C ASN A 95 -0.53 -4.55 -14.16
N PRO A 96 0.49 -4.63 -13.28
CA PRO A 96 0.56 -5.45 -12.07
C PRO A 96 -0.09 -4.77 -10.86
N SER A 97 -0.67 -5.56 -9.95
CA SER A 97 -1.23 -5.06 -8.68
C SER A 97 -0.13 -4.81 -7.66
N CYS A 98 -0.16 -3.66 -6.98
CA CYS A 98 0.70 -3.33 -5.85
C CYS A 98 -0.02 -3.69 -4.55
N ASN A 99 0.54 -4.63 -3.79
CA ASN A 99 0.11 -4.84 -2.41
C ASN A 99 0.77 -3.76 -1.53
N PRO A 100 0.02 -2.93 -0.79
CA PRO A 100 0.60 -1.89 0.07
C PRO A 100 1.63 -2.41 1.09
N GLN A 101 1.57 -3.70 1.48
CA GLN A 101 2.58 -4.33 2.34
C GLN A 101 3.98 -4.30 1.72
N LEU A 102 4.10 -4.27 0.39
CA LEU A 102 5.39 -4.18 -0.28
C LEU A 102 6.13 -2.88 0.03
N LEU A 103 5.40 -1.79 0.31
CA LEU A 103 6.01 -0.53 0.72
C LEU A 103 6.61 -0.65 2.13
N VAL A 104 5.92 -1.31 3.05
CA VAL A 104 6.46 -1.61 4.39
C VAL A 104 7.74 -2.45 4.27
N ASN A 105 7.69 -3.52 3.46
CA ASN A 105 8.86 -4.38 3.24
C ASN A 105 10.03 -3.62 2.60
N ALA A 106 9.75 -2.65 1.72
CA ALA A 106 10.77 -1.78 1.15
C ALA A 106 11.40 -0.88 2.23
N ILE A 107 10.60 -0.28 3.11
CA ILE A 107 11.10 0.51 4.25
C ILE A 107 12.01 -0.36 5.13
N GLU A 108 11.56 -1.56 5.52
CA GLU A 108 12.37 -2.48 6.34
C GLU A 108 13.70 -2.85 5.68
N ARG A 109 13.70 -3.04 4.35
CA ARG A 109 14.89 -3.45 3.60
C ARG A 109 15.87 -2.31 3.37
N TYR A 110 15.38 -1.16 2.92
CA TYR A 110 16.21 -0.05 2.46
C TYR A 110 16.51 0.96 3.56
N LEU A 111 15.64 1.06 4.56
CA LEU A 111 15.73 1.99 5.68
C LEU A 111 15.58 1.22 7.00
N PRO A 112 16.50 0.30 7.35
CA PRO A 112 16.38 -0.54 8.55
C PRO A 112 16.29 0.28 9.85
N GLU A 113 16.86 1.48 9.88
CA GLU A 113 16.74 2.42 11.01
C GLU A 113 15.34 3.04 11.16
N GLN A 114 14.52 2.97 10.11
CA GLN A 114 13.15 3.49 10.04
C GLN A 114 12.11 2.37 10.09
N LYS A 115 12.56 1.13 10.29
CA LYS A 115 11.71 -0.04 10.41
C LYS A 115 10.71 0.15 11.55
N PRO A 116 9.40 -0.05 11.30
CA PRO A 116 8.41 -0.06 12.37
C PRO A 116 8.50 -1.36 13.19
N ASP A 117 8.00 -1.31 14.42
CA ASP A 117 7.77 -2.50 15.24
C ASP A 117 6.53 -3.27 14.74
N PHE A 118 5.51 -2.54 14.29
CA PHE A 118 4.31 -3.09 13.70
C PHE A 118 3.76 -2.25 12.55
N ALA A 119 3.05 -2.87 11.61
CA ALA A 119 2.38 -2.16 10.54
C ALA A 119 0.93 -2.64 10.37
N ARG A 120 -0.01 -1.69 10.29
CA ARG A 120 -1.40 -1.94 9.95
C ARG A 120 -1.73 -1.35 8.59
N ILE A 121 -2.50 -2.09 7.80
CA ILE A 121 -2.92 -1.64 6.47
C ILE A 121 -4.44 -1.69 6.40
N LYS A 122 -5.03 -0.56 5.99
CA LYS A 122 -6.46 -0.42 5.77
C LYS A 122 -6.71 0.02 4.33
N ARG A 123 -7.48 -0.76 3.57
CA ARG A 123 -8.02 -0.29 2.29
C ARG A 123 -9.05 0.81 2.56
N LEU A 124 -8.91 1.93 1.87
CA LEU A 124 -9.84 3.05 1.96
C LEU A 124 -10.84 3.06 0.81
N GLU A 125 -10.35 2.94 -0.43
CA GLU A 125 -11.21 3.03 -1.62
C GLU A 125 -10.50 2.42 -2.84
N ILE A 126 -11.28 2.06 -3.86
CA ILE A 126 -10.79 1.65 -5.19
C ILE A 126 -11.29 2.61 -6.27
N TYR A 127 -10.47 2.85 -7.29
CA TYR A 127 -10.79 3.83 -8.33
C TYR A 127 -10.56 3.27 -9.74
N ASP A 128 -11.21 3.92 -10.69
CA ASP A 128 -10.88 3.82 -12.09
C ASP A 128 -9.66 4.66 -12.50
N GLU A 129 -9.32 4.60 -13.80
CA GLU A 129 -8.18 5.32 -14.37
C GLU A 129 -8.35 6.85 -14.31
N GLN A 130 -9.59 7.33 -14.33
CA GLN A 130 -9.93 8.75 -14.22
C GLN A 130 -9.90 9.23 -12.76
N GLY A 131 -9.82 8.31 -11.79
CA GLY A 131 -9.82 8.61 -10.37
C GLY A 131 -11.22 8.67 -9.74
N ASN A 132 -12.24 8.17 -10.42
CA ASN A 132 -13.58 8.04 -9.84
C ASN A 132 -13.68 6.77 -8.99
N PRO A 133 -14.44 6.76 -7.88
CA PRO A 133 -14.70 5.55 -7.12
C PRO A 133 -15.26 4.43 -8.00
N PHE A 134 -14.69 3.23 -7.91
CA PHE A 134 -15.12 2.07 -8.67
C PHE A 134 -16.30 1.39 -7.95
N ARG A 135 -17.51 1.59 -8.48
CA ARG A 135 -18.77 1.03 -7.97
C ARG A 135 -19.74 0.82 -9.12
#